data_AF-A0A1C6LB90-F1
#
_entry.id   AF-A0A1C6LB90-F1
#
_cell.length_a   1.000
_cell.length_b   1.000
_cell.length_c   1.000
_cell.angle_alpha   90.00
_cell.angle_beta   90.00
_cell.angle_gamma   90.00
#
_symmetry.space_group_name_H-M   'P 1'
#
loop_
_entity.id
_entity.type
_entity.pdbx_description
1 polymer ?
#
loop_
_entity_poly.entity_id
_entity_poly.type
_entity_poly.pdbx_seq_one_letter_code
_entity_poly.pdbx_strand_id
1 'polypeptide(L)'
;MLVNIPLKISVAGFMGYLKGKSSLMIFDKHANMKYKYGNRVFWCRGYYVDTVSINKNVIEEYIKNQLQKDLEYEQLTLKEYIESFTSKKVLEQK
;
A
#
# COMPACT_ATOMS: atom_id res chain seq x y z
N MET A 1 8.49 2.14 -2.13
CA MET A 1 8.66 2.83 -0.83
C MET A 1 10.14 3.06 -0.61
N LEU A 2 10.55 4.22 -0.11
CA LEU A 2 11.93 4.51 0.29
C LEU A 2 11.93 4.82 1.79
N VAL A 3 12.72 4.08 2.58
CA VAL A 3 12.69 4.16 4.04
C VAL A 3 14.10 4.29 4.59
N ASN A 4 14.26 5.17 5.58
CA ASN A 4 15.48 5.25 6.37
C ASN A 4 15.29 4.47 7.68
N ILE A 5 16.01 3.37 7.86
CA ILE A 5 15.92 2.50 9.04
C ILE A 5 17.20 2.65 9.87
N PRO A 6 17.12 2.98 11.16
CA PRO A 6 18.29 2.98 12.04
C PRO A 6 18.93 1.59 12.14
N LEU A 7 20.27 1.52 12.17
CA LEU A 7 21.02 0.25 12.26
C LEU A 7 20.69 -0.61 13.49
N LYS A 8 20.14 0.01 14.55
CA LYS A 8 19.70 -0.71 15.77
C LYS A 8 18.45 -1.57 15.53
N ILE A 9 17.71 -1.32 14.46
CA ILE A 9 16.46 -2.00 14.14
C ILE A 9 16.71 -2.93 12.96
N SER A 10 16.32 -4.19 13.11
CA SER A 10 16.39 -5.13 11.99
C SER A 10 15.32 -4.81 10.94
N VAL A 11 15.70 -4.93 9.66
CA VAL A 11 14.77 -4.74 8.52
C VAL A 11 13.55 -5.66 8.65
N ALA A 12 13.78 -6.91 9.07
CA ALA A 12 12.71 -7.88 9.28
C ALA A 12 11.72 -7.46 10.40
N GLY A 13 12.24 -6.91 11.50
CA GLY A 13 11.41 -6.40 12.60
C GLY A 13 10.58 -5.18 12.15
N PHE A 14 11.21 -4.25 11.44
CA PHE A 14 10.51 -3.10 10.86
C PHE A 14 9.40 -3.51 9.89
N MET A 15 9.69 -4.41 8.95
CA MET A 15 8.71 -4.90 7.98
C MET A 15 7.59 -5.73 8.64
N GLY A 16 7.92 -6.53 9.64
CA GLY A 16 6.93 -7.28 10.43
C GLY A 16 5.95 -6.35 11.14
N TYR A 17 6.46 -5.31 11.80
CA TYR A 17 5.64 -4.28 12.43
C TYR A 17 4.78 -3.53 11.41
N LEU A 18 5.39 -3.05 10.31
CA LEU A 18 4.70 -2.29 9.28
C LEU A 18 3.55 -3.08 8.66
N LYS A 19 3.81 -4.34 8.24
CA LYS A 19 2.79 -5.23 7.66
C LYS A 19 1.70 -5.58 8.68
N GLY A 20 2.06 -5.88 9.93
CA GLY A 20 1.09 -6.22 10.97
C GLY A 20 0.17 -5.06 11.34
N LYS A 21 0.74 -3.88 11.65
CA LYS A 21 -0.04 -2.70 12.04
C LYS A 21 -0.89 -2.16 10.90
N SER A 22 -0.35 -2.08 9.68
CA SER A 22 -1.13 -1.64 8.53
C SER A 22 -2.30 -2.57 8.25
N SER A 23 -2.10 -3.88 8.30
CA SER A 23 -3.17 -4.87 8.11
C SER A 23 -4.30 -4.66 9.13
N LEU A 24 -3.97 -4.40 10.40
CA LEU A 24 -4.96 -4.11 11.43
C LEU A 24 -5.73 -2.81 11.13
N MET A 25 -5.02 -1.72 10.84
CA MET A 25 -5.64 -0.42 10.53
C MET A 25 -6.56 -0.50 9.31
N ILE A 26 -6.19 -1.28 8.29
CA ILE A 26 -6.99 -1.47 7.09
C ILE A 26 -8.28 -2.24 7.41
N PHE A 27 -8.20 -3.33 8.18
CA PHE A 27 -9.39 -4.09 8.56
C PHE A 27 -10.32 -3.34 9.51
N ASP A 28 -9.76 -2.48 10.38
CA ASP A 28 -10.56 -1.63 11.27
C ASP A 28 -11.31 -0.53 10.49
N LYS A 29 -10.65 0.09 9.50
CA LYS A 29 -11.28 1.12 8.65
C LYS A 29 -12.26 0.55 7.62
N HIS A 30 -11.97 -0.63 7.09
CA HIS A 30 -12.72 -1.23 5.98
C HIS A 30 -13.28 -2.60 6.39
N ALA A 31 -14.35 -2.58 7.21
CA ALA A 31 -14.98 -3.78 7.76
C ALA A 31 -15.36 -4.82 6.69
N ASN A 32 -15.70 -4.39 5.47
CA ASN A 32 -16.10 -5.30 4.38
C ASN A 32 -14.94 -6.16 3.86
N MET A 33 -13.68 -5.69 3.96
CA MET A 33 -12.53 -6.51 3.61
C MET A 33 -12.28 -7.62 4.62
N LYS A 34 -12.69 -7.47 5.88
CA LYS A 34 -12.59 -8.52 6.90
C LYS A 34 -13.38 -9.78 6.49
N TYR A 35 -14.50 -9.58 5.79
CA TYR A 35 -15.33 -10.68 5.28
C TYR A 35 -14.73 -11.33 4.03
N LYS A 36 -14.15 -10.53 3.11
CA LYS A 36 -13.47 -11.06 1.91
C LYS A 36 -12.20 -11.84 2.24
N TYR A 37 -11.41 -11.34 3.18
CA TYR A 37 -10.14 -11.94 3.61
C TYR A 37 -10.33 -12.65 4.95
N GLY A 38 -11.12 -13.73 4.99
CA GLY A 38 -11.55 -14.43 6.21
C GLY A 38 -10.44 -14.78 7.23
N ASN A 39 -9.19 -14.92 6.79
CA ASN A 39 -8.02 -15.16 7.67
C ASN A 39 -7.36 -13.87 8.20
N ARG A 40 -7.92 -12.69 7.90
CA ARG A 40 -7.38 -11.35 8.24
C ARG A 40 -5.90 -11.18 7.88
N VAL A 41 -5.48 -11.78 6.77
CA VAL A 41 -4.13 -11.62 6.20
C VAL A 41 -4.27 -10.71 4.99
N PHE A 42 -3.81 -9.46 5.12
CA PHE A 42 -3.84 -8.50 4.02
C PHE A 42 -2.60 -8.63 3.12
N TRP A 43 -1.43 -8.86 3.72
CA TRP A 43 -0.16 -8.95 3.01
C TRP A 43 0.30 -10.39 2.79
N CYS A 44 1.01 -10.66 1.70
CA CYS A 44 1.70 -11.93 1.48
C CYS A 44 2.80 -12.17 2.54
N ARG A 45 3.27 -13.41 2.72
CA ARG A 45 4.30 -13.73 3.72
C ARG A 45 5.66 -13.07 3.42
N GLY A 46 6.07 -13.06 2.16
CA GLY A 46 7.35 -12.51 1.70
C GLY A 46 7.39 -10.97 1.67
N TYR A 47 8.58 -10.44 1.45
CA TYR A 47 8.84 -9.04 1.10
C TYR A 47 10.20 -8.97 0.39
N TYR A 48 10.38 -7.98 -0.46
CA TYR A 48 11.65 -7.69 -1.12
C TYR A 48 12.20 -6.37 -0.57
N VAL A 49 13.49 -6.34 -0.27
CA VAL A 49 14.21 -5.15 0.17
C VAL A 49 15.55 -5.13 -0.53
N ASP A 50 15.93 -3.95 -1.00
CA ASP A 50 17.25 -3.65 -1.50
C ASP A 50 17.80 -2.42 -0.79
N THR A 51 19.13 -2.36 -0.68
CA THR A 51 19.84 -1.25 -0.03
C THR A 51 20.22 -0.20 -1.05
N VAL A 52 19.88 1.05 -0.76
CA VAL A 52 20.20 2.18 -1.64
C VAL A 52 21.36 2.97 -1.04
N SER A 53 22.42 3.16 -1.82
CA SER A 53 23.58 3.96 -1.41
C SER A 53 23.65 5.29 -2.20
N ILE A 54 24.09 5.26 -3.45
CA ILE A 54 24.51 6.44 -4.22
C ILE A 54 23.34 7.11 -4.95
N ASN A 55 22.41 6.33 -5.51
CA ASN A 55 21.36 6.84 -6.40
C ASN A 55 20.07 7.26 -5.68
N LYS A 56 20.16 7.67 -4.42
CA LYS A 56 18.98 7.94 -3.58
C LYS A 56 18.03 8.96 -4.21
N ASN A 57 18.56 10.07 -4.71
CA ASN A 57 17.76 11.16 -5.28
C ASN A 57 17.00 10.71 -6.53
N VAL A 58 17.67 9.98 -7.42
CA VAL A 58 17.06 9.44 -8.65
C VAL A 58 15.94 8.46 -8.31
N ILE A 59 16.17 7.57 -7.33
CA ILE A 59 15.17 6.59 -6.89
C ILE A 59 13.98 7.29 -6.22
N GLU A 60 14.23 8.33 -5.43
CA GLU A 60 13.17 9.11 -4.79
C GLU A 60 12.28 9.82 -5.83
N GLU A 61 12.89 10.48 -6.82
CA GLU A 61 12.17 11.13 -7.91
C GLU A 61 11.39 10.11 -8.74
N TYR A 62 12.00 8.97 -9.06
CA TYR A 62 11.34 7.87 -9.75
C TYR A 62 10.09 7.38 -9.01
N ILE A 63 10.19 7.15 -7.69
CA ILE A 63 9.05 6.70 -6.88
C ILE A 63 7.94 7.76 -6.86
N LYS A 64 8.27 9.05 -6.74
CA LYS A 64 7.28 10.14 -6.75
C LYS A 64 6.55 10.20 -8.09
N ASN A 65 7.29 10.15 -9.19
CA ASN A 65 6.73 10.16 -10.54
C ASN A 65 5.86 8.92 -10.79
N GLN A 66 6.24 7.76 -10.26
CA GLN A 66 5.43 6.53 -10.36
C GLN A 66 4.12 6.66 -9.59
N LEU A 67 4.15 7.15 -8.35
CA LEU A 67 2.94 7.35 -7.56
C LEU A 67 1.99 8.35 -8.22
N GLN A 68 2.51 9.41 -8.83
CA GLN A 68 1.69 10.38 -9.55
C GLN A 68 1.04 9.77 -10.79
N LYS A 69 1.79 8.99 -11.57
CA LYS A 69 1.24 8.24 -12.70
C LYS A 69 0.18 7.22 -12.28
N ASP A 70 0.40 6.52 -11.17
CA ASP A 70 -0.55 5.55 -10.64
C ASP A 70 -1.86 6.26 -10.22
N LEU A 71 -1.79 7.44 -9.59
CA LEU A 71 -2.96 8.27 -9.26
C LEU A 71 -3.72 8.74 -10.51
N GLU A 72 -2.99 9.21 -11.53
CA GLU A 72 -3.59 9.63 -12.81
C GLU A 72 -4.27 8.45 -13.51
N TYR A 73 -3.64 7.27 -13.47
CA TYR A 73 -4.20 6.04 -14.02
C TYR A 73 -5.47 5.60 -13.27
N GLU A 74 -5.47 5.62 -11.94
CA GLU A 74 -6.65 5.33 -11.12
C GLU A 74 -7.81 6.30 -11.41
N GLN A 75 -7.51 7.58 -11.64
CA GLN A 75 -8.53 8.57 -12.04
C GLN A 75 -9.14 8.27 -13.42
N LEU A 76 -8.35 7.73 -14.36
CA LEU A 76 -8.82 7.33 -15.68
C LEU A 76 -9.62 6.01 -15.63
N THR A 77 -9.29 5.10 -14.70
CA THR A 77 -9.99 3.82 -14.49
C THR A 77 -11.18 3.90 -13.53
N LEU A 78 -11.58 5.08 -13.05
CA LEU A 78 -12.83 5.35 -12.28
C LEU A 78 -14.15 4.99 -13.03
N LYS A 79 -14.10 4.12 -14.03
CA LYS A 79 -15.24 3.32 -14.53
C LYS A 79 -15.37 1.96 -13.83
N GLU A 80 -14.56 1.66 -12.81
CA GLU A 80 -14.79 0.48 -11.97
C GLU A 80 -15.94 0.77 -10.99
N TYR A 81 -17.09 0.14 -11.22
CA TYR A 81 -18.36 0.34 -10.49
C TYR A 81 -18.32 0.07 -8.96
N ILE A 82 -17.19 -0.39 -8.41
CA ILE A 82 -17.00 -0.72 -6.99
C ILE A 82 -15.59 -0.30 -6.56
N GLU A 83 -15.46 0.66 -5.64
CA GLU A 83 -14.17 0.96 -5.00
C GLU A 83 -13.64 -0.28 -4.24
N SER A 84 -12.39 -0.66 -4.50
CA SER A 84 -11.74 -1.86 -3.92
C SER A 84 -11.74 -1.88 -2.39
N PHE A 85 -11.71 -0.70 -1.75
CA PHE A 85 -11.72 -0.49 -0.31
C PHE A 85 -13.07 -0.04 0.25
N THR A 86 -14.00 0.42 -0.59
CA THR A 86 -15.30 0.94 -0.16
C THR A 86 -16.41 0.21 -0.90
N SER A 87 -17.29 -0.50 -0.21
CA SER A 87 -18.48 -1.10 -0.85
C SER A 87 -19.56 -0.06 -1.20
N LYS A 88 -19.19 1.23 -1.30
CA LYS A 88 -20.06 2.27 -1.83
C LYS A 88 -20.03 2.13 -3.35
N LYS A 89 -21.19 1.87 -3.95
CA LYS A 89 -21.38 2.05 -5.39
C LYS A 89 -21.23 3.54 -5.67
N VAL A 90 -20.34 3.90 -6.58
CA VAL A 90 -20.32 5.27 -7.12
C VAL A 90 -21.61 5.43 -7.91
N LEU A 91 -22.57 6.16 -7.35
CA LEU A 91 -23.82 6.46 -8.05
C LEU A 91 -23.47 7.39 -9.21
N GLU A 92 -23.84 6.98 -10.44
CA GLU A 92 -23.74 7.81 -11.64
C GLU A 92 -24.34 9.19 -11.35
N GLN A 93 -23.50 10.23 -11.39
CA GLN A 93 -24.00 11.58 -11.57
C GLN A 93 -24.36 11.70 -13.06
N LYS A 94 -25.67 11.69 -13.33
CA LYS A 94 -26.24 12.05 -14.62
C LYS A 94 -25.90 13.48 -15.00
#